data_AF-A0A7S4J874-F1
#
_entry.id   AF-A0A7S4J874-F1
#
_cell.length_a   1.000
_cell.length_b   1.000
_cell.length_c   1.000
_cell.angle_alpha   90.00
_cell.angle_beta   90.00
_cell.angle_gamma   90.00
#
_symmetry.space_group_name_H-M   'P 1'
#
loop_
_entity.id
_entity.type
_entity.pdbx_description
1 polymer ?
#
loop_
_entity_poly.entity_id
_entity_poly.type
_entity_poly.pdbx_seq_one_letter_code
_entity_poly.pdbx_strand_id
1 'polypeptide(L)'
;EAKASMIWIIGEYAERIDNADELLESFLESFDDETPQVQLQMLTATVKLFLKRPAETQKMVQDVLTLATQDSDNPDLRDRGYIYWRLLSTDPEAAKKVVLAEKPNIADDTFTLDPSVLDELISHLSTLAAIYHKPPSTFVSGRTRTVPTL
;
A
#
# COMPACT_ATOMS: atom_id res chain seq x y z
N GLU A 1 6.33 -1.90 8.57
CA GLU A 1 4.85 -2.03 8.64
C GLU A 1 4.17 -1.12 9.66
N ALA A 2 4.52 -1.15 10.95
CA ALA A 2 3.85 -0.33 11.97
C ALA A 2 3.87 1.18 11.67
N LYS A 3 5.02 1.71 11.25
CA LYS A 3 5.19 3.13 10.87
C LYS A 3 4.29 3.53 9.69
N ALA A 4 4.30 2.74 8.62
CA ALA A 4 3.43 2.92 7.46
C ALA A 4 1.93 2.88 7.85
N SER A 5 1.56 1.98 8.73
CA SER A 5 0.18 1.85 9.23
C SER A 5 -0.24 3.06 10.05
N MET A 6 0.64 3.56 10.92
CA MET A 6 0.38 4.77 11.72
C MET A 6 0.20 6.01 10.83
N ILE A 7 1.07 6.20 9.84
CA ILE A 7 0.95 7.31 8.86
C ILE A 7 -0.36 7.20 8.07
N TRP A 8 -0.75 5.99 7.68
CA TRP A 8 -2.04 5.76 7.03
C TRP A 8 -3.22 6.18 7.92
N ILE A 9 -3.21 5.80 9.21
CA ILE A 9 -4.24 6.17 10.17
C ILE A 9 -4.31 7.70 10.31
N ILE A 10 -3.15 8.37 10.42
CA ILE A 10 -3.09 9.83 10.54
C ILE A 10 -3.73 10.48 9.30
N GLY A 11 -3.37 10.06 8.08
CA GLY A 11 -3.96 10.61 6.86
C GLY A 11 -5.46 10.29 6.68
N GLU A 12 -5.88 9.06 7.00
CA GLU A 12 -7.28 8.64 6.88
C GLU A 12 -8.19 9.38 7.87
N TYR A 13 -7.73 9.60 9.09
CA TYR A 13 -8.48 10.27 10.17
C TYR A 13 -8.00 11.69 10.47
N ALA A 14 -7.31 12.33 9.53
CA ALA A 14 -6.78 13.69 9.66
C ALA A 14 -7.83 14.76 10.02
N GLU A 15 -9.13 14.49 9.83
CA GLU A 15 -10.21 15.40 10.25
C GLU A 15 -10.49 15.35 11.76
N ARG A 16 -10.10 14.26 12.44
CA ARG A 16 -10.34 14.01 13.87
C ARG A 16 -9.08 14.20 14.73
N ILE A 17 -7.91 14.18 14.11
CA ILE A 17 -6.63 14.33 14.77
C ILE A 17 -6.21 15.79 14.60
N ASP A 18 -6.23 16.57 15.67
CA ASP A 18 -6.01 18.02 15.59
C ASP A 18 -4.60 18.36 15.12
N ASN A 19 -3.57 17.68 15.65
CA ASN A 19 -2.16 17.88 15.33
C ASN A 19 -1.62 16.95 14.22
N ALA A 20 -2.49 16.55 13.27
CA ALA A 20 -2.11 15.61 12.21
C ALA A 20 -0.99 16.15 11.30
N ASP A 21 -0.98 17.45 11.06
CA ASP A 21 0.05 18.19 10.36
C ASP A 21 1.40 18.10 11.08
N GLU A 22 1.47 18.47 12.36
CA GLU A 22 2.72 18.40 13.14
C GLU A 22 3.29 16.97 13.16
N LEU A 23 2.41 15.96 13.32
CA LEU A 23 2.83 14.56 13.30
C LEU A 23 3.37 14.15 11.92
N LEU A 24 2.71 14.50 10.82
CA LEU A 24 3.20 14.17 9.48
C LEU A 24 4.48 14.93 9.14
N GLU A 25 4.60 16.19 9.54
CA GLU A 25 5.81 16.98 9.34
C GLU A 25 7.03 16.30 9.96
N SER A 26 6.89 15.79 11.19
CA SER A 26 7.97 15.04 11.86
C SER A 26 8.40 13.77 11.12
N PHE A 27 7.51 13.12 10.37
CA PHE A 27 7.87 11.99 9.52
C PHE A 27 8.56 12.42 8.22
N LEU A 28 8.17 13.57 7.65
CA LEU A 28 8.74 14.10 6.43
C LEU A 28 10.20 14.56 6.62
N GLU A 29 10.61 14.95 7.83
CA GLU A 29 12.01 15.31 8.13
C GLU A 29 13.01 14.20 7.78
N SER A 30 12.61 12.93 7.88
CA SER A 30 13.45 11.77 7.56
C SER A 30 12.99 11.04 6.30
N PHE A 31 12.31 11.72 5.36
CA PHE A 31 11.64 11.08 4.21
C PHE A 31 12.56 10.18 3.38
N ASP A 32 13.78 10.64 3.07
CA ASP A 32 14.71 9.93 2.19
C ASP A 32 15.34 8.68 2.83
N ASP A 33 15.40 8.65 4.17
CA ASP A 33 15.93 7.53 4.94
C ASP A 33 14.90 6.40 5.12
N GLU A 34 13.64 6.66 4.77
CA GLU A 34 12.54 5.72 4.95
C GLU A 34 12.42 4.70 3.81
N THR A 35 11.80 3.55 4.13
CA THR A 35 11.51 2.55 3.11
C THR A 35 10.49 3.06 2.08
N PRO A 36 10.52 2.58 0.83
CA PRO A 36 9.55 2.98 -0.20
C PRO A 36 8.08 2.89 0.23
N GLN A 37 7.73 1.85 0.99
CA GLN A 37 6.38 1.68 1.52
C GLN A 37 5.97 2.82 2.45
N VAL A 38 6.88 3.30 3.30
CA VAL A 38 6.62 4.40 4.24
C VAL A 38 6.57 5.72 3.48
N GLN A 39 7.47 5.96 2.53
CA GLN A 39 7.46 7.13 1.65
C GLN A 39 6.14 7.29 0.88
N LEU A 40 5.64 6.20 0.30
CA LEU A 40 4.34 6.16 -0.39
C LEU A 40 3.17 6.49 0.55
N GLN A 41 3.24 6.03 1.81
CA GLN A 41 2.22 6.38 2.81
C GLN A 41 2.32 7.83 3.25
N MET A 42 3.53 8.38 3.44
CA MET A 42 3.71 9.80 3.74
C MET A 42 3.14 10.67 2.62
N LEU A 43 3.50 10.40 1.37
CA LEU A 43 2.95 11.09 0.19
C LEU A 43 1.42 11.06 0.19
N THR A 44 0.83 9.87 0.34
CA THR A 44 -0.63 9.72 0.30
C THR A 44 -1.32 10.36 1.50
N ALA A 45 -0.76 10.26 2.71
CA ALA A 45 -1.32 10.84 3.92
C ALA A 45 -1.28 12.37 3.88
N THR A 46 -0.17 12.96 3.43
CA THR A 46 -0.04 14.41 3.27
C THR A 46 -1.01 14.95 2.21
N VAL A 47 -1.20 14.23 1.08
CA VAL A 47 -2.22 14.62 0.09
C VAL A 47 -3.63 14.57 0.68
N LYS A 48 -3.98 13.53 1.45
CA LYS A 48 -5.29 13.46 2.13
C LYS A 48 -5.48 14.60 3.13
N LEU A 49 -4.45 14.89 3.93
CA LEU A 49 -4.47 15.98 4.89
C LEU A 49 -4.69 17.32 4.16
N PHE A 50 -3.98 17.55 3.04
CA PHE A 50 -4.18 18.74 2.21
C PHE A 50 -5.59 18.88 1.66
N LEU A 51 -6.16 17.80 1.13
CA LEU A 51 -7.52 17.82 0.61
C LEU A 51 -8.58 18.11 1.69
N LYS A 52 -8.27 17.85 2.97
CA LYS A 52 -9.15 18.14 4.11
C LYS A 52 -8.90 19.52 4.73
N ARG A 53 -7.64 19.96 4.84
CA ARG A 53 -7.20 21.20 5.50
C ARG A 53 -6.25 22.03 4.62
N PRO A 54 -6.69 22.51 3.44
CA PRO A 54 -5.78 23.09 2.45
C PRO A 54 -5.09 24.38 2.92
N ALA A 55 -5.75 25.18 3.77
CA ALA A 55 -5.20 26.46 4.24
C ALA A 55 -3.93 26.30 5.10
N GLU A 56 -3.85 25.22 5.89
CA GLU A 56 -2.76 24.97 6.85
C GLU A 56 -1.62 24.16 6.22
N THR A 57 -1.91 23.37 5.19
CA THR A 57 -1.00 22.29 4.73
C THR A 57 -0.51 22.47 3.29
N GLN A 58 -0.78 23.62 2.69
CA GLN A 58 -0.35 23.98 1.32
C GLN A 58 1.17 23.89 1.12
N LYS A 59 1.96 24.26 2.13
CA LYS A 59 3.43 24.14 2.06
C LYS A 59 3.86 22.68 2.13
N MET A 60 3.36 21.95 3.13
CA MET A 60 3.68 20.55 3.36
C MET A 60 3.41 19.65 2.13
N VAL A 61 2.30 19.88 1.41
CA VAL A 61 2.01 19.12 0.20
C VAL A 61 2.96 19.45 -0.95
N GLN A 62 3.44 20.70 -1.06
CA GLN A 62 4.44 21.06 -2.07
C GLN A 62 5.79 20.43 -1.76
N ASP A 63 6.18 20.42 -0.49
CA ASP A 63 7.44 19.86 -0.03
C ASP A 63 7.48 18.34 -0.29
N VAL A 64 6.43 17.59 0.11
CA VAL A 64 6.39 16.14 -0.14
C VAL A 64 6.30 15.78 -1.63
N LEU A 65 5.62 16.60 -2.44
CA LEU A 65 5.57 16.39 -3.89
C LEU A 65 6.94 16.63 -4.53
N THR A 66 7.70 17.61 -4.04
CA THR A 66 9.07 17.87 -4.48
C THR A 66 9.97 16.69 -4.13
N LEU A 67 9.95 16.24 -2.87
CA LEU A 67 10.69 15.06 -2.41
C LEU A 67 10.36 13.82 -3.26
N ALA A 68 9.07 13.56 -3.49
CA ALA A 68 8.63 12.40 -4.26
C ALA A 68 8.99 12.47 -5.75
N THR A 69 9.09 13.66 -6.36
CA THR A 69 9.23 13.79 -7.83
C THR A 69 10.61 14.21 -8.31
N GLN A 70 11.29 15.08 -7.56
CA GLN A 70 12.60 15.63 -7.92
C GLN A 70 13.73 14.85 -7.23
N ASP A 71 13.54 14.52 -5.96
CA ASP A 71 14.61 13.98 -5.11
C ASP A 71 14.59 12.45 -5.01
N SER A 72 13.46 11.81 -5.31
CA SER A 72 13.34 10.35 -5.25
C SER A 72 13.79 9.63 -6.53
N ASP A 73 14.69 8.66 -6.38
CA ASP A 73 15.09 7.73 -7.45
C ASP A 73 14.12 6.55 -7.66
N ASN A 74 13.08 6.43 -6.83
CA ASN A 74 12.10 5.35 -6.96
C ASN A 74 11.05 5.70 -8.03
N PRO A 75 10.97 4.95 -9.15
CA PRO A 75 10.05 5.26 -10.23
C PRO A 75 8.57 5.18 -9.83
N ASP A 76 8.18 4.24 -8.96
CA ASP A 76 6.78 4.10 -8.49
C ASP A 76 6.37 5.31 -7.63
N LEU A 77 7.25 5.74 -6.73
CA LEU A 77 7.02 6.92 -5.89
C LEU A 77 6.95 8.19 -6.75
N ARG A 78 7.85 8.34 -7.72
CA ARG A 78 7.91 9.47 -8.65
C ARG A 78 6.66 9.56 -9.51
N ASP A 79 6.22 8.46 -10.10
CA ASP A 79 5.01 8.40 -10.90
C ASP A 79 3.78 8.78 -10.08
N ARG A 80 3.66 8.23 -8.87
CA ARG A 80 2.55 8.55 -7.96
C ARG A 80 2.57 10.01 -7.52
N GLY A 81 3.76 10.56 -7.26
CA GLY A 81 3.96 11.98 -7.00
C GLY A 81 3.46 12.86 -8.15
N TYR A 82 3.83 12.55 -9.40
CA TYR A 82 3.33 13.29 -10.57
C TYR A 82 1.83 13.16 -10.79
N ILE A 83 1.24 11.98 -10.53
CA ILE A 83 -0.22 11.79 -10.60
C ILE A 83 -0.92 12.71 -9.61
N TYR A 84 -0.49 12.73 -8.34
CA TYR A 84 -1.06 13.64 -7.35
C TYR A 84 -0.83 15.10 -7.73
N TRP A 85 0.37 15.47 -8.15
CA TRP A 85 0.68 16.84 -8.56
C TRP A 85 -0.28 17.31 -9.66
N ARG A 86 -0.41 16.53 -10.74
CA ARG A 86 -1.29 16.86 -11.86
C ARG A 86 -2.75 16.92 -11.43
N LEU A 87 -3.20 15.97 -10.62
CA LEU A 87 -4.57 15.92 -10.12
C LEU A 87 -4.91 17.17 -9.29
N LEU A 88 -4.05 17.52 -8.33
CA LEU A 88 -4.22 18.68 -7.47
C LEU A 88 -4.13 20.01 -8.23
N SER A 89 -3.25 20.10 -9.23
CA SER A 89 -3.07 21.33 -10.02
C SER A 89 -4.14 21.53 -11.09
N THR A 90 -4.83 20.46 -11.49
CA THR A 90 -5.86 20.51 -12.54
C THR A 90 -7.24 20.79 -11.95
N ASP A 91 -7.65 20.01 -10.94
CA ASP A 91 -8.98 20.13 -10.34
C ASP A 91 -8.97 19.58 -8.89
N PRO A 92 -8.88 20.47 -7.89
CA PRO A 92 -8.93 20.08 -6.47
C PRO A 92 -10.22 19.37 -6.05
N GLU A 93 -11.36 19.68 -6.68
CA GLU A 93 -12.64 19.08 -6.33
C GLU A 93 -12.75 17.66 -6.92
N ALA A 94 -12.24 17.44 -8.13
CA ALA A 94 -12.06 16.08 -8.65
C ALA A 94 -11.05 15.30 -7.79
N ALA A 95 -9.96 15.93 -7.35
CA ALA A 95 -8.97 15.29 -6.49
C ALA A 95 -9.59 14.75 -5.19
N LYS A 96 -10.46 15.53 -4.53
CA LYS A 96 -11.22 15.05 -3.36
C LYS A 96 -12.05 13.82 -3.69
N LYS A 97 -12.82 13.86 -4.79
CA LYS A 97 -13.68 12.73 -5.19
C LYS A 97 -12.91 11.45 -5.50
N VAL A 98 -11.69 11.57 -6.01
CA VAL A 98 -10.84 10.43 -6.36
C VAL A 98 -10.10 9.90 -5.14
N VAL A 99 -9.42 10.77 -4.40
CA VAL A 99 -8.50 10.37 -3.31
C VAL A 99 -9.25 10.05 -2.01
N LEU A 100 -10.33 10.76 -1.73
CA LEU A 100 -11.17 10.58 -0.54
C LEU A 100 -12.44 9.79 -0.83
N ALA A 101 -12.48 9.05 -1.95
CA ALA A 101 -13.59 8.16 -2.26
C ALA A 101 -13.82 7.14 -1.14
N GLU A 102 -15.09 6.79 -0.91
CA GLU A 102 -15.44 5.69 -0.02
C GLU A 102 -14.88 4.39 -0.61
N LYS A 103 -14.02 3.72 0.15
CA LYS A 103 -13.41 2.47 -0.27
C LYS A 103 -14.33 1.31 0.11
N PRO A 104 -14.50 0.30 -0.75
CA PRO A 104 -15.28 -0.88 -0.39
C PRO A 104 -14.66 -1.59 0.81
N ASN A 105 -15.50 -2.27 1.59
CA ASN A 105 -15.04 -3.11 2.69
C ASN A 105 -14.12 -4.21 2.14
N ILE A 106 -12.96 -4.35 2.78
CA ILE A 106 -12.01 -5.43 2.46
C ILE A 106 -12.59 -6.72 3.03
N ALA A 107 -12.79 -7.73 2.17
CA ALA A 107 -13.14 -9.07 2.61
C ALA A 107 -11.91 -9.74 3.21
N ASP A 108 -12.08 -10.47 4.31
CA ASP A 108 -10.99 -11.27 4.90
C ASP A 108 -10.77 -12.52 4.05
N ASP A 109 -9.67 -12.53 3.32
CA ASP A 109 -9.22 -13.63 2.47
C ASP A 109 -7.95 -14.30 3.00
N THR A 110 -7.51 -13.96 4.23
CA THR A 110 -6.23 -14.36 4.84
C THR A 110 -5.99 -15.87 4.83
N PHE A 111 -7.06 -16.66 4.97
CA PHE A 111 -7.01 -18.12 4.99
C PHE A 111 -7.69 -18.76 3.78
N THR A 112 -8.09 -17.97 2.79
CA THR A 112 -8.67 -18.50 1.57
C THR A 112 -7.57 -19.05 0.68
N LEU A 113 -7.77 -20.26 0.18
CA LEU A 113 -6.91 -20.88 -0.82
C LEU A 113 -7.61 -20.80 -2.16
N ASP A 114 -6.81 -20.63 -3.22
CA ASP A 114 -7.31 -20.83 -4.58
C ASP A 114 -7.94 -22.23 -4.67
N PRO A 115 -9.18 -22.37 -5.16
CA PRO A 115 -9.86 -23.66 -5.24
C PRO A 115 -9.03 -24.74 -5.96
N SER A 116 -8.27 -24.37 -6.99
CA SER A 116 -7.42 -25.30 -7.73
C SER A 116 -6.26 -25.83 -6.87
N VAL A 117 -5.65 -24.98 -6.05
CA VAL A 117 -4.59 -25.35 -5.11
C VAL A 117 -5.16 -26.20 -3.98
N LEU A 118 -6.36 -25.87 -3.50
CA LEU A 118 -7.05 -26.65 -2.48
C LEU A 118 -7.34 -28.08 -2.98
N ASP A 119 -7.87 -28.24 -4.19
CA ASP A 119 -8.13 -29.55 -4.80
C ASP A 119 -6.84 -30.37 -4.94
N GLU A 120 -5.74 -29.75 -5.37
CA GLU A 120 -4.43 -30.39 -5.43
C GLU A 120 -3.95 -30.85 -4.04
N LEU A 121 -4.09 -30.00 -3.01
CA LEU A 121 -3.72 -30.35 -1.64
C LEU A 121 -4.59 -31.46 -1.06
N ILE A 122 -5.88 -31.52 -1.41
CA ILE A 122 -6.78 -32.62 -1.04
C ILE A 122 -6.31 -33.93 -1.68
N SER A 123 -5.85 -33.92 -2.93
CA SER A 123 -5.30 -35.11 -3.59
C SER A 123 -4.01 -35.63 -2.93
N HIS A 124 -3.35 -34.77 -2.13
CA HIS A 124 -2.12 -35.05 -1.40
C HIS A 124 -2.31 -35.06 0.13
N LEU A 125 -3.56 -35.26 0.60
CA LEU A 125 -3.87 -35.49 2.01
C LEU A 125 -3.03 -36.69 2.48
N SER A 126 -2.39 -36.56 3.65
CA SER A 126 -1.38 -37.50 4.22
C SER A 126 0.07 -37.38 3.70
N THR A 127 0.40 -36.35 2.92
CA THR A 127 1.79 -36.07 2.51
C THR A 127 2.34 -34.77 3.13
N LEU A 128 3.65 -34.50 2.94
CA LEU A 128 4.27 -33.23 3.33
C LEU A 128 3.62 -32.01 2.66
N ALA A 129 3.00 -32.17 1.49
CA ALA A 129 2.29 -31.08 0.80
C ALA A 129 1.13 -30.54 1.64
N ALA A 130 0.37 -31.44 2.28
CA ALA A 130 -0.73 -31.07 3.18
C ALA A 130 -0.23 -30.38 4.46
N ILE A 131 0.94 -30.76 4.98
CA ILE A 131 1.53 -30.11 6.18
C ILE A 131 2.11 -28.73 5.83
N TYR A 132 2.72 -28.60 4.66
CA TYR A 132 3.33 -27.33 4.22
C TYR A 132 2.32 -26.37 3.59
N HIS A 133 1.08 -26.80 3.36
CA HIS A 133 0.04 -26.03 2.65
C HIS A 133 0.57 -25.51 1.30
N LYS A 134 1.35 -26.36 0.63
CA LYS A 134 2.08 -26.01 -0.58
C LYS A 134 2.03 -27.17 -1.58
N PRO A 135 1.82 -26.89 -2.88
CA PRO A 135 1.94 -27.91 -3.92
C PRO A 135 3.30 -28.61 -3.89
N PRO A 136 3.39 -29.93 -4.15
CA PRO A 136 4.66 -30.66 -4.17
C PRO A 136 5.73 -30.04 -5.07
N SER A 137 5.32 -29.43 -6.18
CA SER A 137 6.18 -28.73 -7.14
C SER A 137 7.00 -27.59 -6.53
N THR A 138 6.53 -27.01 -5.42
CA THR A 138 7.20 -25.87 -4.77
C THR A 138 8.39 -26.28 -3.90
N PHE A 139 8.49 -27.55 -3.49
CA PHE A 139 9.55 -28.03 -2.59
C PHE A 139 10.24 -29.33 -3.06
N VAL A 140 9.74 -29.96 -4.14
CA VAL A 140 10.41 -31.09 -4.78
C VAL A 140 10.96 -30.65 -6.13
N SER A 141 12.25 -30.35 -6.16
CA SER A 141 12.97 -30.12 -7.42
C SER A 141 13.14 -31.46 -8.17
N GLY A 142 12.32 -31.69 -9.18
CA GLY A 142 12.56 -32.69 -10.23
C GLY A 142 12.39 -34.16 -9.81
N ARG A 143 11.14 -34.63 -9.77
CA ARG A 143 10.76 -35.97 -10.26
C ARG A 143 9.23 -36.04 -10.35
N THR A 144 8.69 -35.71 -11.51
CA THR A 144 7.34 -36.09 -11.91
C THR A 144 7.27 -37.62 -11.92
N ARG A 145 6.81 -38.21 -10.82
CA ARG A 145 6.34 -39.60 -10.84
C ARG A 145 4.93 -39.54 -11.40
N THR A 146 4.77 -39.92 -12.65
CA THR A 146 3.47 -40.24 -13.23
C THR A 146 2.84 -41.33 -12.36
N VAL A 147 1.77 -40.97 -11.66
CA VAL A 147 0.93 -41.95 -10.96
C VAL A 147 0.17 -42.70 -12.06
N PRO A 148 0.29 -44.03 -12.20
CA PRO A 148 -0.51 -44.76 -13.18
C PRO A 148 -1.97 -44.70 -12.73
N THR A 149 -2.84 -44.16 -13.57
CA THR A 149 -4.29 -44.31 -13.46
C THR A 149 -4.66 -45.79 -13.59
N LEU A 150 -5.41 -46.31 -12.62
CA LEU A 150 -6.13 -47.59 -12.73
C LEU A 150 -7.39 -47.41 -13.57
#